data_AF-A0AAW3I6I4-F1
#
_entry.id   AF-A0AAW3I6I4-F1
#
_cell.length_a   1.000
_cell.length_b   1.000
_cell.length_c   1.000
_cell.angle_alpha   90.00
_cell.angle_beta   90.00
_cell.angle_gamma   90.00
#
_symmetry.space_group_name_H-M   'P 1'
#
loop_
_entity.id
_entity.type
_entity.pdbx_description
1 polymer ?
#
loop_
_entity_poly.entity_id
_entity_poly.type
_entity_poly.pdbx_seq_one_letter_code
_entity_poly.pdbx_strand_id
1 'polypeptide(L)' 'MNDLMKFDPASGWSKPYPSHAAQWREHNGKTAWLFNPWTGERRNAQDVGSDPFGLLINSGAALTAQHPRTDGGGHG' A
#
# COMPACT_ATOMS: atom_id res chain seq x y z
N MET A 1 2.13 13.01 8.19
CA MET A 1 2.16 11.80 9.05
C MET A 1 3.61 11.41 9.32
N ASN A 2 3.96 11.10 10.57
CA ASN A 2 5.32 10.70 10.99
C ASN A 2 5.41 9.18 11.26
N ASP A 3 4.50 8.38 10.68
CA ASP A 3 4.49 6.93 10.91
C ASP A 3 5.49 6.20 10.03
N LEU A 4 6.21 5.26 10.65
CA LEU A 4 7.20 4.45 9.96
C LEU A 4 6.54 3.51 8.95
N MET A 5 7.06 3.51 7.72
CA MET A 5 6.69 2.51 6.71
C MET A 5 7.26 1.15 7.10
N LYS A 6 6.48 0.09 6.83
CA LYS A 6 6.85 -1.31 7.11
C LYS A 6 7.04 -2.14 5.84
N PHE A 7 6.37 -1.75 4.77
CA PHE A 7 6.33 -2.44 3.49
C PHE A 7 6.76 -1.53 2.35
N ASP A 8 7.39 -2.11 1.34
CA ASP A 8 7.75 -1.41 0.11
C ASP A 8 6.50 -1.04 -0.72
N PRO A 9 6.28 0.25 -1.07
CA PRO A 9 5.15 0.65 -1.90
C PRO A 9 5.10 0.02 -3.29
N ALA A 10 6.25 -0.34 -3.87
CA ALA A 10 6.28 -0.87 -5.24
C ALA A 10 5.98 -2.38 -5.28
N SER A 11 6.45 -3.12 -4.28
CA SER A 11 6.44 -4.59 -4.28
C SER A 11 5.61 -5.22 -3.16
N GLY A 12 5.35 -4.50 -2.06
CA GLY A 12 4.64 -5.00 -0.87
C GLY A 12 5.52 -5.81 0.08
N TRP A 13 6.83 -5.90 -0.16
CA TRP A 13 7.74 -6.71 0.65
C TRP A 13 8.07 -6.02 1.98
N SER A 14 8.01 -6.77 3.07
CA SER A 14 8.47 -6.29 4.39
C SER A 14 9.99 -6.21 4.40
N LYS A 15 10.54 -5.01 4.60
CA LYS A 15 11.99 -4.74 4.69
C LYS A 15 12.26 -3.46 5.48
N PRO A 16 13.49 -3.29 6.00
CA PRO A 16 13.94 -2.00 6.51
C PRO A 16 14.13 -1.03 5.34
N TYR A 17 13.11 -0.22 5.04
CA TYR A 17 13.15 0.86 4.06
C TYR A 17 13.25 2.22 4.76
N PRO A 18 13.56 3.33 4.04
CA PRO A 18 13.60 4.65 4.63
C PRO A 18 12.38 4.88 5.51
N SER A 19 12.63 5.38 6.71
CA SER A 19 11.68 5.47 7.80
C SER A 19 10.31 6.00 7.36
N HIS A 20 10.27 7.03 6.50
CA HIS A 20 9.04 7.74 6.16
C HIS A 20 8.75 7.83 4.66
N ALA A 21 7.47 8.04 4.34
CA ALA A 21 6.95 8.20 2.99
C ALA A 21 7.67 9.28 2.15
N ALA A 22 8.06 10.39 2.77
CA ALA A 22 8.82 11.44 2.09
C ALA A 22 10.21 10.96 1.65
N GLN A 23 10.95 10.30 2.55
CA GLN A 23 12.29 9.79 2.27
C GLN A 23 12.26 8.69 1.20
N TRP A 24 11.24 7.84 1.21
CA TRP A 24 11.09 6.83 0.15
C TRP A 24 10.91 7.48 -1.23
N ARG A 25 10.11 8.56 -1.32
CA ARG A 25 9.90 9.29 -2.59
C ARG A 25 11.17 9.96 -3.07
N GLU A 26 11.94 10.58 -2.18
CA GLU A 26 13.23 11.18 -2.52
C GLU A 26 14.21 10.13 -3.05
N HIS A 27 14.25 8.95 -2.43
CA HIS A 27 15.17 7.89 -2.81
C HIS A 27 14.79 7.18 -4.13
N ASN A 28 13.50 6.89 -4.34
CA ASN A 28 13.03 6.05 -5.46
C ASN A 28 12.40 6.86 -6.61
N GLY A 29 12.21 8.18 -6.46
CA GLY A 29 11.68 9.06 -7.48
C GLY A 29 10.27 8.69 -7.95
N LYS A 30 10.07 8.62 -9.28
CA LYS A 30 8.77 8.43 -9.95
C LYS A 30 8.30 6.97 -9.96
N THR A 31 8.44 6.27 -8.84
CA THR A 31 7.99 4.88 -8.72
C THR A 31 6.54 4.83 -8.26
N ALA A 32 5.72 4.01 -8.91
CA ALA A 32 4.32 3.85 -8.56
C ALA A 32 4.14 3.10 -7.23
N TRP A 33 3.22 3.58 -6.40
CA TRP A 33 2.87 2.98 -5.12
C TRP A 33 1.71 2.00 -5.36
N LEU A 34 2.04 0.74 -5.57
CA LEU A 34 1.09 -0.35 -5.80
C LEU A 34 0.54 -0.96 -4.50
N PHE A 35 1.25 -0.77 -3.39
CA PHE A 35 0.91 -1.29 -2.07
C PHE A 35 0.86 -0.17 -1.04
N ASN A 36 0.01 -0.34 -0.03
CA ASN A 36 0.00 0.51 1.15
C ASN A 36 1.25 0.17 1.99
N PRO A 37 2.15 1.14 2.26
CA PRO A 37 3.40 0.83 2.94
C PRO A 37 3.29 0.62 4.45
N TRP A 38 2.12 0.87 5.05
CA TRP A 38 1.88 0.63 6.47
C TRP A 38 1.19 -0.72 6.71
N THR A 39 0.34 -1.18 5.79
CA THR A 39 -0.40 -2.44 5.91
C THR A 39 0.13 -3.57 5.01
N GLY A 40 0.83 -3.24 3.93
CA GLY A 40 1.28 -4.19 2.91
C GLY A 40 0.19 -4.60 1.91
N GLU A 41 -1.03 -4.05 2.04
CA GLU A 41 -2.15 -4.39 1.17
C GLU A 41 -1.99 -3.79 -0.22
N ARG A 42 -2.41 -4.54 -1.24
CA ARG A 42 -2.39 -4.06 -2.62
C ARG A 42 -3.48 -3.02 -2.82
N ARG A 43 -3.12 -1.89 -3.42
CA ARG A 43 -4.05 -0.80 -3.75
C ARG A 43 -4.94 -1.18 -4.93
N ASN A 44 -6.13 -0.60 -4.98
CA ASN A 44 -7.00 -0.68 -6.15
C ASN A 44 -6.33 0.01 -7.36
N ALA A 45 -6.51 -0.55 -8.56
CA ALA A 45 -5.93 -0.01 -9.78
C ALA A 45 -6.41 1.43 -10.08
N GLN A 46 -7.66 1.77 -9.74
CA GLN A 46 -8.20 3.13 -9.88
C GLN A 46 -7.47 4.11 -8.96
N ASP A 47 -7.25 3.74 -7.70
CA ASP A 47 -6.51 4.58 -6.75
C ASP A 47 -5.05 4.77 -7.18
N VAL A 48 -4.42 3.72 -7.72
CA VAL A 48 -3.07 3.81 -8.29
C VAL A 48 -3.05 4.74 -9.50
N GLY A 49 -4.06 4.68 -10.38
CA GLY A 49 -4.15 5.55 -11.54
C GLY A 49 -4.38 7.01 -11.18
N SER A 50 -5.19 7.29 -10.17
CA SER A 50 -5.49 8.65 -9.71
C SER A 50 -4.45 9.24 -8.74
N ASP A 51 -3.72 8.40 -8.01
CA ASP A 51 -2.61 8.79 -7.12
C ASP A 51 -1.43 7.80 -7.22
N PRO A 52 -0.62 7.90 -8.28
CA PRO A 52 0.50 6.98 -8.51
C PRO A 52 1.60 7.06 -7.46
N PHE A 53 1.77 8.21 -6.81
CA PHE A 53 2.86 8.46 -5.85
C PHE A 53 2.41 8.35 -4.38
N GLY A 54 1.20 7.87 -4.16
CA GLY A 54 0.67 7.55 -2.84
C GLY A 54 0.53 8.76 -1.91
N LEU A 55 0.30 9.95 -2.45
CA LEU A 55 0.15 11.19 -1.69
C LEU A 55 -1.11 11.21 -0.83
N LEU A 56 -2.11 10.41 -1.21
CA LEU A 56 -3.41 10.30 -0.53
C LEU A 56 -3.52 9.06 0.36
N ILE A 57 -2.52 8.18 0.37
CA ILE A 57 -2.52 7.00 1.24
C ILE A 57 -2.19 7.45 2.66
N ASN A 58 -3.01 7.03 3.62
CA ASN A 58 -2.77 7.26 5.04
C ASN A 58 -2.26 5.99 5.73
N SER A 59 -1.61 6.19 6.88
CA SER A 59 -1.21 5.12 7.80
C SER A 59 -2.38 4.45 8.53
N GLY A 60 -3.62 4.79 8.13
CA GLY A 60 -4.86 4.44 8.82
C GLY A 60 -4.91 2.96 9.15
N ALA A 61 -4.79 2.66 10.44
CA ALA A 61 -5.21 1.38 10.99
C ALA A 61 -6.70 1.20 10.63
N ALA A 62 -6.95 0.36 9.62
CA ALA A 62 -8.26 -0.10 9.15
C ALA A 62 -9.31 0.98 8.85
N LEU A 63 -9.43 1.38 7.59
CA LEU A 63 -10.77 1.52 7.03
C LEU A 63 -11.13 0.17 6.40
N THR A 64 -11.89 -0.59 7.19
CA THR A 64 -12.45 -1.91 6.94
C THR A 64 -12.54 -2.27 5.45
N ALA A 65 -11.78 -3.26 5.00
CA ALA A 65 -12.09 -3.97 3.77
C ALA A 65 -13.38 -4.77 3.97
N GLN A 66 -14.51 -4.09 3.84
CA GLN A 66 -15.76 -4.69 3.40
C GLN A 66 -15.56 -5.14 1.95
N HIS A 67 -15.03 -6.36 1.80
CA HIS A 67 -15.39 -7.24 0.71
C HIS A 67 -15.22 -8.67 1.21
N PRO A 68 -16.29 -9.34 1.67
CA PRO A 68 -16.22 -10.79 1.85
C PRO A 68 -15.88 -11.38 0.48
N ARG A 69 -14.84 -12.22 0.42
CA ARG A 69 -14.66 -13.12 -0.72
C ARG A 69 -15.89 -14.03 -0.77
N THR A 70 -16.82 -13.73 -1.65
CA THR A 70 -17.76 -14.73 -2.14
C THR A 70 -17.11 -15.44 -3.31
N ASP A 71 -16.58 -16.62 -3.04
CA ASP A 71 -16.48 -17.74 -4.00
C ASP A 71 -16.30 -18.98 -3.11
N GLY A 72 -17.25 -19.88 -2.90
CA GLY A 72 -18.28 -20.34 -3.81
C GLY A 72 -17.81 -21.56 -4.59
N GLY A 73 -17.44 -22.67 -3.93
CA GLY A 73 -17.26 -23.93 -4.67
C GLY A 73 -16.66 -25.11 -3.92
N GLY A 74 -17.51 -26.11 -3.64
CA GLY A 74 -17.16 -27.51 -3.88
C GLY A 74 -16.75 -28.35 -2.67
N HIS A 75 -17.76 -29.00 -2.06
CA HIS A 75 -17.60 -30.34 -1.50
C HIS A 75 -17.07 -31.32 -2.57
N GLY A 76 -16.14 -32.18 -2.18
CA GLY A 76 -15.68 -33.37 -2.89
C GLY A 76 -14.88 -34.24 -1.95
#